data_AF-A0A8K0VVV4-F1
#
_entry.id   AF-A0A8K0VVV4-F1
#
_cell.length_a   1.000
_cell.length_b   1.000
_cell.length_c   1.000
_cell.angle_alpha   90.00
_cell.angle_beta   90.00
_cell.angle_gamma   90.00
#
_symmetry.space_group_name_H-M   'P 1'
#
loop_
_entity.id
_entity.type
_entity.pdbx_description
1 polymer ?
#
loop_
_entity_poly.entity_id
_entity_poly.type
_entity_poly.pdbx_seq_one_letter_code
_entity_poly.pdbx_strand_id
1 'polypeptide(L)'
;MFKNESGERKFSFTRFISNAVPNVAGAPQDIELSREEKDLIFIHQFNEPDPLILSPEAFRYGGIDTSSKVAASIHKAMLQNGVLEKDTHVINTAAITRSLAHQVPSITSHAQKKLINLLFFWEEEVERWNRLTGEQEALRVSMDAEKERSLAEENRLAELARLLKLRPSERLT
;
A
#
# COMPACT_ATOMS: atom_id res chain seq x y z
N MET A 1 -0.04 16.66 -12.71
CA MET A 1 0.99 16.95 -13.73
C MET A 1 1.42 18.40 -13.63
N PHE A 2 2.69 18.68 -13.88
CA PHE A 2 3.19 20.04 -14.05
C PHE A 2 4.14 20.11 -15.24
N LYS A 3 4.27 21.29 -15.85
CA LYS A 3 5.26 21.51 -16.91
C LYS A 3 6.61 21.83 -16.27
N ASN A 4 7.67 21.15 -16.71
CA ASN A 4 9.04 21.60 -16.42
C ASN A 4 9.40 22.81 -17.29
N GLU A 5 10.58 23.38 -17.07
CA GLU A 5 11.11 24.51 -17.85
C GLU A 5 11.20 24.18 -19.35
N SER A 6 11.29 22.90 -19.70
CA SER A 6 11.29 22.37 -21.07
C SER A 6 9.89 22.15 -21.68
N GLY A 7 8.81 22.40 -20.93
CA GLY A 7 7.42 22.23 -21.37
C GLY A 7 6.84 20.82 -21.28
N GLU A 8 7.64 19.83 -20.86
CA GLU A 8 7.22 18.44 -20.66
C GLU A 8 6.36 18.28 -19.39
N ARG A 9 5.33 17.43 -19.47
CA ARG A 9 4.47 17.12 -18.33
C ARG A 9 5.15 16.07 -17.44
N LYS A 10 5.58 16.47 -16.24
CA LYS A 10 6.08 15.54 -15.21
C LYS A 10 5.05 15.31 -14.12
N PHE A 11 5.04 14.10 -13.56
CA PHE A 11 4.31 13.78 -12.33
C PHE A 11 5.12 14.26 -11.13
N SER A 12 4.46 14.86 -10.15
CA SER A 12 5.05 15.18 -8.85
C SER A 12 4.11 14.63 -7.79
N PHE A 13 4.61 13.64 -7.07
CA PHE A 13 3.89 13.01 -5.98
C PHE A 13 3.62 14.00 -4.84
N THR A 14 4.61 14.84 -4.51
CA THR A 14 4.45 15.94 -3.55
C THR A 14 3.31 16.89 -3.95
N ARG A 15 3.21 17.29 -5.23
CA ARG A 15 2.08 18.13 -5.70
C ARG A 15 0.76 17.38 -5.70
N PHE A 16 0.75 16.08 -5.97
CA PHE A 16 -0.45 15.26 -5.86
C PHE A 16 -0.98 15.27 -4.44
N ILE A 17 -0.13 14.95 -3.45
CA ILE A 17 -0.48 14.98 -2.03
C ILE A 17 -0.94 16.37 -1.59
N SER A 18 -0.20 17.43 -1.95
CA SER A 18 -0.60 18.80 -1.59
C SER A 18 -1.92 19.26 -2.23
N ASN A 19 -2.30 18.69 -3.38
CA ASN A 19 -3.61 18.95 -4.00
C ASN A 19 -4.73 18.15 -3.32
N ALA A 20 -4.43 16.94 -2.83
CA ALA A 20 -5.37 16.09 -2.10
C ALA A 20 -5.63 16.63 -0.68
N VAL A 21 -4.57 17.14 -0.04
CA VAL A 21 -4.56 17.69 1.32
C VAL A 21 -3.72 18.96 1.34
N PRO A 22 -4.33 20.15 1.43
CA PRO A 22 -3.61 21.41 1.48
C PRO A 22 -2.60 21.49 2.63
N ASN A 23 -1.49 22.19 2.41
CA ASN A 23 -0.52 22.47 3.47
C ASN A 23 -1.12 23.47 4.47
N VAL A 24 -1.15 23.10 5.75
CA VAL A 24 -1.37 24.05 6.84
C VAL A 24 -0.03 24.71 7.13
N ALA A 25 0.00 26.05 7.23
CA ALA A 25 1.23 26.79 7.47
C ALA A 25 1.85 26.42 8.83
N GLY A 26 3.14 26.09 8.84
CA GLY A 26 3.92 25.82 10.06
C GLY A 26 4.43 24.38 10.16
N ALA A 27 5.76 24.27 10.27
CA ALA A 27 6.57 23.08 10.52
C ALA A 27 6.73 22.04 9.37
N PRO A 28 7.95 21.45 9.22
CA PRO A 28 8.16 20.25 8.40
C PRO A 28 7.22 19.13 8.86
N GLN A 29 6.56 18.49 7.91
CA GLN A 29 5.61 17.41 8.17
C GLN A 29 6.25 16.09 7.75
N ASP A 30 6.49 15.18 8.70
CA ASP A 30 6.97 13.83 8.41
C ASP A 30 5.81 12.97 7.90
N ILE A 31 5.56 13.06 6.59
CA ILE A 31 4.45 12.37 5.92
C ILE A 31 4.84 10.98 5.44
N GLU A 32 6.12 10.65 5.43
CA GLU A 32 6.61 9.36 4.97
C GLU A 32 6.32 8.26 6.00
N LEU A 33 6.12 7.04 5.52
CA LEU A 33 6.09 5.87 6.41
C LEU A 33 7.52 5.48 6.76
N SER A 34 7.81 5.34 8.05
CA SER A 34 9.10 4.82 8.51
C SER A 34 9.28 3.37 8.08
N ARG A 35 10.52 2.85 8.14
CA ARG A 35 10.80 1.43 7.84
C ARG A 35 10.04 0.52 8.79
N GLU A 36 9.99 0.90 10.06
CA GLU A 36 9.30 0.20 11.13
C GLU A 36 7.79 0.19 10.90
N GLU A 37 7.21 1.32 10.50
CA GLU A 37 5.77 1.41 10.19
C GLU A 37 5.39 0.52 8.99
N LYS A 38 6.20 0.51 7.93
CA LYS A 38 6.00 -0.39 6.79
C LYS A 38 6.05 -1.86 7.20
N ASP A 39 7.02 -2.22 8.03
CA ASP A 39 7.14 -3.58 8.57
C ASP A 39 5.95 -3.95 9.47
N LEU A 40 5.49 -3.03 10.32
CA LEU A 40 4.36 -3.27 11.21
C LEU A 40 3.05 -3.47 10.43
N ILE A 41 2.80 -2.66 9.40
CA ILE A 41 1.65 -2.85 8.50
C ILE A 41 1.75 -4.22 7.84
N PHE A 42 2.92 -4.55 7.26
CA PHE A 42 3.13 -5.82 6.58
C PHE A 42 2.92 -7.01 7.51
N ILE A 43 3.53 -7.01 8.70
CA ILE A 43 3.39 -8.09 9.69
C ILE A 43 1.94 -8.23 10.13
N HIS A 44 1.23 -7.12 10.37
CA HIS A 44 -0.18 -7.17 10.76
C HIS A 44 -1.01 -7.86 9.69
N GLN A 45 -0.96 -7.35 8.46
CA GLN A 45 -1.75 -7.89 7.36
C GLN A 45 -1.36 -9.32 7.00
N PHE A 46 -0.08 -9.67 7.08
CA PHE A 46 0.36 -11.04 6.84
C PHE A 46 -0.27 -12.06 7.81
N ASN A 47 -0.70 -11.62 9.00
CA ASN A 47 -1.39 -12.46 9.98
C ASN A 47 -2.92 -12.41 9.87
N GLU A 48 -3.48 -11.58 8.99
CA GLU A 48 -4.92 -11.54 8.74
C GLU A 48 -5.36 -12.72 7.86
N PRO A 49 -6.65 -13.12 7.90
CA PRO A 49 -7.18 -14.20 7.06
C PRO A 49 -7.04 -13.93 5.57
N ASP A 50 -7.17 -12.67 5.16
CA ASP A 50 -6.90 -12.21 3.81
C ASP A 50 -5.83 -11.10 3.85
N PRO A 51 -4.56 -11.47 3.65
CA PRO A 51 -3.47 -10.53 3.76
C PRO A 51 -3.40 -9.44 2.69
N LEU A 52 -4.20 -9.50 1.62
CA LEU A 52 -4.21 -8.46 0.58
C LEU A 52 -5.24 -7.38 0.88
N ILE A 53 -6.26 -7.70 1.66
CA ILE A 53 -7.31 -6.79 2.06
C ILE A 53 -6.81 -5.88 3.18
N LEU A 54 -6.86 -4.57 2.96
CA LEU A 54 -6.38 -3.61 3.94
C LEU A 54 -7.34 -3.53 5.15
N SER A 55 -7.06 -4.30 6.21
CA SER A 55 -7.80 -4.22 7.48
C SER A 55 -7.77 -2.81 8.11
N PRO A 56 -8.81 -2.42 8.89
CA PRO A 56 -8.85 -1.12 9.57
C PRO A 56 -7.67 -0.89 10.52
N GLU A 57 -7.18 -1.94 11.18
CA GLU A 57 -6.11 -1.82 12.17
C GLU A 57 -4.77 -1.44 11.52
N ALA A 58 -4.58 -1.67 10.23
CA ALA A 58 -3.38 -1.23 9.51
C ALA A 58 -3.17 0.30 9.54
N PHE A 59 -4.23 1.10 9.65
CA PHE A 59 -4.10 2.55 9.84
C PHE A 59 -3.44 2.91 11.17
N ARG A 60 -3.56 2.05 12.19
CA ARG A 60 -2.88 2.25 13.49
C ARG A 60 -1.42 1.85 13.41
N TYR A 61 -1.14 0.69 12.79
CA TYR A 61 0.24 0.23 12.58
C TYR A 61 1.05 1.17 11.68
N GLY A 62 0.39 1.85 10.75
CA GLY A 62 0.98 2.89 9.91
C GLY A 62 1.06 4.28 10.55
N GLY A 63 0.75 4.41 11.83
CA GLY A 63 0.91 5.67 12.56
C GLY A 63 -0.03 6.80 12.11
N ILE A 64 -1.19 6.47 11.51
CA ILE A 64 -2.18 7.47 11.08
C ILE A 64 -2.97 8.00 12.29
N ASP A 65 -3.44 7.09 13.13
CA ASP A 65 -4.11 7.40 14.40
C ASP A 65 -3.92 6.24 15.39
N THR A 66 -4.00 6.50 16.69
CA THR A 66 -3.83 5.46 17.72
C THR A 66 -5.14 4.78 18.12
N SER A 67 -6.29 5.38 17.77
CA SER A 67 -7.63 4.94 18.14
C SER A 67 -8.26 4.00 17.10
N SER A 68 -8.65 2.80 17.51
CA SER A 68 -9.41 1.87 16.66
C SER A 68 -10.72 2.45 16.15
N LYS A 69 -11.37 3.36 16.89
CA LYS A 69 -12.60 4.03 16.42
C LYS A 69 -12.32 4.95 15.24
N VAL A 70 -11.20 5.68 15.28
CA VAL A 70 -10.78 6.56 14.18
C VAL A 70 -10.33 5.72 13.00
N ALA A 71 -9.57 4.65 13.23
CA ALA A 71 -9.15 3.71 12.20
C ALA A 71 -10.34 3.08 11.45
N ALA A 72 -11.37 2.62 12.17
CA ALA A 72 -12.61 2.12 11.57
C ALA A 72 -13.37 3.20 10.78
N SER A 73 -13.38 4.45 11.28
CA SER A 73 -13.98 5.58 10.57
C SER A 73 -13.24 5.90 9.28
N ILE A 74 -11.90 5.86 9.28
CA ILE A 74 -11.07 6.03 8.08
C ILE A 74 -11.39 4.92 7.08
N HIS A 75 -11.37 3.65 7.51
CA HIS A 75 -11.68 2.50 6.65
C HIS A 75 -13.05 2.66 5.98
N LYS A 76 -14.07 3.01 6.76
CA LYS A 76 -15.42 3.27 6.26
C LYS A 76 -15.45 4.42 5.24
N ALA A 77 -14.71 5.50 5.51
CA ALA A 77 -14.60 6.61 4.57
C ALA A 77 -13.92 6.17 3.25
N MET A 78 -12.87 5.34 3.30
CA MET A 78 -12.20 4.85 2.10
C MET A 78 -13.14 4.00 1.22
N LEU A 79 -13.95 3.12 1.84
CA LEU A 79 -14.99 2.34 1.15
C LEU A 79 -16.07 3.23 0.52
N GLN A 80 -16.54 4.25 1.23
CA GLN A 80 -17.58 5.15 0.75
C GLN A 80 -17.11 5.97 -0.46
N ASN A 81 -15.83 6.31 -0.51
CA ASN A 81 -15.24 7.14 -1.56
C ASN A 81 -14.58 6.35 -2.69
N GLY A 82 -14.66 5.01 -2.66
CA GLY A 82 -14.13 4.14 -3.70
C GLY A 82 -12.60 3.99 -3.71
N VAL A 83 -11.92 4.47 -2.66
CA VAL A 83 -10.48 4.24 -2.45
C VAL A 83 -10.24 2.79 -2.02
N LEU A 84 -11.17 2.22 -1.29
CA LEU A 84 -11.31 0.77 -1.13
C LEU A 84 -12.54 0.35 -1.93
N GLU A 85 -12.39 -0.66 -2.79
CA GLU A 85 -13.51 -1.26 -3.51
C GLU A 85 -14.45 -1.98 -2.53
N LYS A 86 -15.77 -1.86 -2.72
CA LYS A 86 -16.75 -2.33 -1.72
C LYS A 86 -16.77 -3.84 -1.52
N ASP A 87 -16.52 -4.58 -2.59
CA ASP A 87 -16.64 -6.04 -2.59
C ASP A 87 -15.29 -6.68 -2.31
N THR A 88 -14.26 -6.24 -3.03
CA THR A 88 -12.91 -6.83 -2.96
C THR A 88 -12.03 -6.21 -1.88
N HIS A 89 -12.38 -5.00 -1.40
CA HIS A 89 -11.55 -4.20 -0.49
C HIS A 89 -10.13 -3.92 -1.02
N VAL A 90 -9.94 -4.06 -2.33
CA VAL A 90 -8.69 -3.71 -3.00
C VAL A 90 -8.54 -2.19 -3.05
N ILE A 91 -7.31 -1.73 -2.84
CA ILE A 91 -6.99 -0.30 -2.94
C ILE A 91 -7.07 0.14 -4.40
N ASN A 92 -7.70 1.29 -4.61
CA ASN A 92 -7.71 2.02 -5.86
C ASN A 92 -7.20 3.44 -5.59
N THR A 93 -5.89 3.66 -5.73
CA THR A 93 -5.32 5.00 -5.49
C THR A 93 -5.79 6.04 -6.51
N ALA A 94 -6.30 5.64 -7.67
CA ALA A 94 -6.87 6.55 -8.66
C ALA A 94 -8.17 7.23 -8.18
N ALA A 95 -8.86 6.65 -7.19
CA ALA A 95 -10.02 7.25 -6.55
C ALA A 95 -9.66 8.35 -5.51
N ILE A 96 -8.37 8.54 -5.21
CA ILE A 96 -7.92 9.61 -4.32
C ILE A 96 -8.07 10.95 -5.04
N THR A 97 -8.94 11.81 -4.51
CA THR A 97 -9.25 13.13 -5.09
C THR A 97 -8.90 14.28 -4.13
N ARG A 98 -9.12 15.52 -4.59
CA ARG A 98 -8.95 16.74 -3.79
C ARG A 98 -9.89 16.83 -2.60
N SER A 99 -10.95 16.03 -2.56
CA SER A 99 -11.89 16.00 -1.43
C SER A 99 -11.47 15.05 -0.31
N LEU A 100 -10.33 14.36 -0.43
CA LEU A 100 -9.87 13.41 0.60
C LEU A 100 -9.85 14.06 1.99
N ALA A 101 -9.34 15.29 2.10
CA ALA A 101 -9.30 16.03 3.36
C ALA A 101 -10.70 16.21 4.01
N HIS A 102 -11.74 16.36 3.19
CA HIS A 102 -13.13 16.46 3.65
C HIS A 102 -13.77 15.10 3.94
N GLN A 103 -13.26 14.03 3.34
CA GLN A 103 -13.74 12.67 3.49
C GLN A 103 -13.24 12.00 4.78
N VAL A 104 -12.05 12.40 5.25
CA VAL A 104 -11.45 11.93 6.52
C VAL A 104 -11.17 13.09 7.48
N PRO A 105 -12.22 13.83 7.93
CA PRO A 105 -12.03 14.98 8.81
C PRO A 105 -11.62 14.61 10.24
N SER A 106 -11.68 13.31 10.59
CA SER A 106 -11.35 12.79 11.92
C SER A 106 -9.86 12.77 12.23
N ILE A 107 -9.00 13.10 11.27
CA ILE A 107 -7.54 13.11 11.40
C ILE A 107 -6.94 14.42 10.92
N THR A 108 -5.76 14.75 11.43
CA THR A 108 -5.05 15.99 11.07
C THR A 108 -4.60 15.98 9.61
N SER A 109 -4.38 17.15 9.01
CA SER A 109 -3.86 17.24 7.63
C SER A 109 -2.51 16.53 7.44
N HIS A 110 -1.70 16.47 8.50
CA HIS A 110 -0.46 15.67 8.50
C HIS A 110 -0.76 14.18 8.36
N ALA A 111 -1.65 13.64 9.21
CA ALA A 111 -2.08 12.24 9.17
C ALA A 111 -2.81 11.90 7.85
N GLN A 112 -3.57 12.84 7.27
CA GLN A 112 -4.22 12.66 5.96
C GLN A 112 -3.20 12.46 4.83
N LYS A 113 -2.07 13.17 4.85
CA LYS A 113 -0.99 12.99 3.87
C LYS A 113 -0.27 11.67 4.08
N LYS A 114 0.01 11.32 5.34
CA LYS A 114 0.59 10.03 5.69
C LYS A 114 -0.31 8.86 5.29
N LEU A 115 -1.63 9.03 5.39
CA LEU A 115 -2.62 8.07 4.92
C LEU A 115 -2.51 7.84 3.41
N ILE A 116 -2.32 8.91 2.61
CA ILE A 116 -2.07 8.75 1.17
C ILE A 116 -0.82 7.89 0.94
N ASN A 117 0.29 8.21 1.63
CA ASN A 117 1.52 7.43 1.51
C ASN A 117 1.34 5.96 1.90
N LEU A 118 0.53 5.68 2.92
CA LEU A 118 0.17 4.33 3.32
C LEU A 118 -0.62 3.60 2.23
N LEU A 119 -1.61 4.25 1.63
CA LEU A 119 -2.42 3.65 0.58
C LEU A 119 -1.59 3.30 -0.65
N PHE A 120 -0.70 4.20 -1.10
CA PHE A 120 0.23 3.92 -2.19
C PHE A 120 1.20 2.79 -1.85
N PHE A 121 1.80 2.82 -0.66
CA PHE A 121 2.69 1.76 -0.19
C PHE A 121 1.99 0.38 -0.22
N TRP A 122 0.75 0.32 0.26
CA TRP A 122 0.02 -0.94 0.30
C TRP A 122 -0.44 -1.41 -1.09
N GLU A 123 -0.83 -0.50 -1.98
CA GLU A 123 -1.12 -0.83 -3.38
C GLU A 123 0.11 -1.45 -4.07
N GLU A 124 1.29 -0.85 -3.91
CA GLU A 124 2.55 -1.40 -4.41
C GLU A 124 2.87 -2.78 -3.80
N GLU A 125 2.54 -2.98 -2.53
CA GLU A 125 2.75 -4.26 -1.84
C GLU A 125 1.83 -5.37 -2.37
N VAL A 126 0.56 -5.03 -2.64
CA VAL A 126 -0.40 -5.94 -3.28
C VAL A 126 0.06 -6.28 -4.71
N GLU A 127 0.49 -5.30 -5.50
CA GLU A 127 1.03 -5.54 -6.84
C GLU A 127 2.26 -6.46 -6.83
N ARG A 128 3.17 -6.23 -5.88
CA ARG A 128 4.33 -7.09 -5.65
C ARG A 128 3.89 -8.52 -5.33
N TRP A 129 2.93 -8.68 -4.42
CA TRP A 129 2.45 -9.99 -4.01
C TRP A 129 1.81 -10.72 -5.19
N ASN A 130 0.96 -10.04 -5.96
CA ASN A 130 0.33 -10.59 -7.16
C ASN A 130 1.37 -11.04 -8.20
N ARG A 131 2.45 -10.27 -8.40
CA ARG A 131 3.55 -10.65 -9.31
C ARG A 131 4.24 -11.94 -8.86
N LEU A 132 4.57 -12.03 -7.57
CA LEU A 132 5.26 -13.20 -7.01
C LEU A 132 4.36 -14.44 -7.01
N THR A 133 3.09 -14.30 -6.64
CA THR A 133 2.11 -15.40 -6.67
C THR A 133 1.84 -15.86 -8.11
N GLY A 134 1.70 -14.93 -9.06
CA GLY A 134 1.53 -15.24 -10.47
C GLY A 134 2.74 -15.98 -11.06
N GLU A 135 3.96 -15.60 -10.66
CA GLU A 135 5.17 -16.35 -11.03
C GLU A 135 5.18 -17.75 -10.43
N GLN A 136 4.82 -17.90 -9.15
CA GLN A 136 4.72 -19.21 -8.50
C GLN A 136 3.69 -20.12 -9.19
N GLU A 137 2.53 -19.58 -9.56
CA GLU A 137 1.49 -20.33 -10.24
C GLU A 137 1.92 -20.75 -11.64
N ALA A 138 2.50 -19.83 -12.42
CA ALA A 138 3.03 -20.14 -13.75
C ALA A 138 4.08 -21.26 -13.69
N LEU A 139 4.98 -21.21 -12.70
CA LEU A 139 6.02 -22.21 -12.51
C LEU A 139 5.42 -23.57 -12.09
N ARG A 140 4.43 -23.58 -11.20
CA ARG A 140 3.70 -24.80 -10.82
C ARG A 140 3.02 -25.46 -12.03
N VAL A 141 2.35 -24.66 -12.87
CA VAL A 141 1.71 -25.18 -14.10
C VAL A 141 2.73 -25.77 -15.06
N SER A 142 3.90 -25.14 -15.22
CA SER A 142 5.01 -25.68 -16.02
C SER A 142 5.50 -27.02 -15.47
N MET A 143 5.73 -27.10 -14.16
CA MET A 143 6.20 -28.31 -13.48
C MET A 143 5.18 -29.46 -13.48
N ASP A 144 3.89 -29.18 -13.54
CA ASP A 144 2.86 -30.22 -13.65
C ASP A 144 2.70 -30.70 -15.11
N ALA A 145 3.05 -29.86 -16.09
CA ALA A 145 3.08 -30.22 -17.50
C ALA A 145 4.34 -31.04 -17.89
N GLU A 146 5.49 -30.70 -17.30
CA GLU A 146 6.74 -31.44 -17.45
C GLU A 146 6.81 -32.59 -16.44
N LYS A 147 6.83 -33.84 -16.89
CA LYS A 147 6.82 -35.02 -15.99
C LYS A 147 8.06 -35.14 -15.09
N GLU A 148 9.11 -34.36 -15.37
CA GLU A 148 10.32 -34.28 -14.56
C GLU A 148 10.47 -32.88 -14.00
N ARG A 149 10.48 -32.79 -12.66
CA ARG A 149 10.74 -31.53 -11.95
C ARG A 149 12.22 -31.25 -11.99
N SER A 150 12.61 -30.08 -12.48
CA SER A 150 14.00 -29.66 -12.39
C SER A 150 14.31 -29.16 -10.98
N LEU A 151 15.47 -29.53 -10.44
CA LEU A 151 16.00 -28.98 -9.19
C LEU A 151 16.05 -27.43 -9.22
N ALA A 152 16.25 -26.83 -10.40
CA ALA A 152 16.24 -25.38 -10.58
C ALA A 152 14.86 -24.76 -10.31
N GLU A 153 13.79 -25.42 -10.75
CA GLU A 153 12.41 -24.96 -10.55
C GLU A 153 11.98 -25.09 -9.09
N GLU A 154 12.33 -26.20 -8.43
CA GLU A 154 12.08 -26.39 -7.01
C GLU A 154 12.80 -25.32 -6.16
N ASN A 155 14.06 -25.03 -6.48
CA ASN A 155 14.82 -23.96 -5.85
C ASN A 155 14.17 -22.60 -6.09
N ARG A 156 13.66 -22.33 -7.31
CA ARG A 156 12.96 -21.08 -7.63
C ARG A 156 11.64 -20.94 -6.86
N LEU A 157 10.86 -22.00 -6.72
CA LEU A 157 9.64 -21.98 -5.89
C LEU A 157 9.96 -21.67 -4.44
N ALA A 158 11.00 -22.31 -3.89
CA ALA A 158 11.44 -22.06 -2.52
C ALA A 158 11.91 -20.61 -2.33
N GLU A 159 12.63 -20.06 -3.31
CA GLU A 159 13.03 -18.66 -3.32
C GLU A 159 11.82 -17.72 -3.33
N LEU A 160 10.86 -17.91 -4.23
CA LEU A 160 9.64 -17.10 -4.30
C LEU A 160 8.86 -17.17 -2.98
N ALA A 161 8.75 -18.36 -2.38
CA ALA A 161 8.08 -18.53 -1.09
C ALA A 161 8.81 -17.78 0.04
N ARG A 162 10.14 -17.69 -0.01
CA ARG A 162 10.93 -16.86 0.91
C ARG A 162 10.69 -15.38 0.65
N LEU A 163 10.73 -14.96 -0.62
CA LEU A 163 10.52 -13.56 -1.01
C LEU A 163 9.16 -13.06 -0.52
N LEU A 164 8.09 -13.85 -0.65
CA LEU A 164 6.76 -13.49 -0.15
C LEU A 164 6.73 -13.12 1.33
N LYS A 165 7.58 -13.74 2.16
CA LYS A 165 7.63 -13.53 3.61
C LYS A 165 8.59 -12.44 4.06
N LEU A 166 9.46 -11.94 3.16
CA LEU A 166 10.42 -10.90 3.52
C LEU A 166 9.69 -9.62 3.91
N ARG A 167 10.11 -8.99 5.00
CA ARG A 167 9.57 -7.70 5.43
C ARG A 167 10.06 -6.58 4.51
N PRO A 168 9.30 -5.48 4.35
CA PRO A 168 9.73 -4.33 3.55
C PRO A 168 11.16 -3.86 3.87
N SER A 169 11.55 -3.80 5.14
CA SER A 169 12.89 -3.36 5.55
C SER A 169 14.02 -4.30 5.10
N GLU A 170 13.76 -5.59 4.96
CA GLU A 170 14.73 -6.63 4.59
C GLU A 170 14.99 -6.71 3.07
N ARG A 171 14.21 -5.97 2.27
CA ARG A 171 14.29 -5.98 0.80
C ARG A 171 15.17 -4.86 0.24
N LEU A 172 15.50 -3.87 1.07
CA LEU A 172 16.21 -2.65 0.68
C LEU A 172 17.73 -2.73 0.93
N THR A 173 18.27 -3.92 1.16
CA THR A 173 19.70 -4.22 1.30
C THR A 173 20.25 -4.86 0.04
#